data_AF-A0A0B1TJK8-F1
#
_entry.id   AF-A0A0B1TJK8-F1
#
_cell.length_a   1.000
_cell.length_b   1.000
_cell.length_c   1.000
_cell.angle_alpha   90.00
_cell.angle_beta   90.00
_cell.angle_gamma   90.00
#
_symmetry.space_group_name_H-M   'P 1'
#
loop_
_entity.id
_entity.type
_entity.pdbx_description
1 polymer ?
#
loop_
_entity_poly.entity_id
_entity_poly.type
_entity_poly.pdbx_seq_one_letter_code
_entity_poly.pdbx_strand_id
1 'polypeptide(L)'
;MNHQVEKQFLRVTSGLSEYGENWHKGGMREKKQNVFDDFISAAEFLVKGNYTSPKKLAIFGASNGGLLVAACAQQRPDLYGAVIGSVGSISFINSRLFSVLDMLRFHKFTAGAYWISEYGNPDDADDFGFIYKYSPLHNIRYPEAGQWPSTLMLTSDHDDRVVPSHTLKYAATLYETVKNHPKQTNPILFRIEKKAGHGAGKPMGKVINESVDKYSFLQMVLNMQWNSSEEDYKRHMMNSTSGVESSDVFVSSRVMSSSMLRGDVRIH
;
A
#
# COMPACT_ATOMS: atom_id res chain seq x y z
N MET A 1 -29.84 -25.91 -2.29
CA MET A 1 -29.97 -24.43 -2.21
C MET A 1 -28.59 -23.84 -2.36
N ASN A 2 -28.30 -23.30 -3.54
CA ASN A 2 -27.03 -22.70 -3.89
C ASN A 2 -26.96 -21.29 -3.29
N HIS A 3 -26.12 -21.08 -2.29
CA HIS A 3 -25.66 -19.73 -1.97
C HIS A 3 -24.40 -19.47 -2.78
N GLN A 4 -24.59 -18.83 -3.95
CA GLN A 4 -23.50 -18.13 -4.63
C GLN A 4 -23.04 -17.01 -3.72
N VAL A 5 -21.80 -17.12 -3.22
CA VAL A 5 -21.13 -16.03 -2.51
C VAL A 5 -20.67 -15.04 -3.57
N GLU A 6 -21.44 -13.97 -3.77
CA GLU A 6 -21.05 -12.82 -4.58
C GLU A 6 -19.68 -12.30 -4.12
N LYS A 7 -18.75 -12.16 -5.07
CA LYS A 7 -17.43 -11.56 -4.85
C LYS A 7 -17.58 -10.08 -4.54
N GLN A 8 -17.72 -9.72 -3.26
CA GLN A 8 -17.51 -8.34 -2.82
C GLN A 8 -16.01 -8.07 -2.70
N PHE A 9 -15.46 -7.31 -3.63
CA PHE A 9 -14.22 -6.57 -3.37
C PHE A 9 -14.52 -5.58 -2.24
N LEU A 10 -14.04 -5.83 -1.02
CA LEU A 10 -14.03 -4.80 0.02
C LEU A 10 -13.02 -3.71 -0.39
N ARG A 11 -13.50 -2.67 -1.05
CA ARG A 11 -12.84 -1.36 -1.12
C ARG A 11 -13.46 -0.49 -0.04
N VAL A 12 -12.99 -0.65 1.18
CA VAL A 12 -13.49 0.12 2.33
C VAL A 12 -12.34 0.97 2.84
N THR A 13 -12.16 2.11 2.19
CA THR A 13 -11.39 3.23 2.74
C THR A 13 -12.13 4.51 2.38
N SER A 14 -12.55 5.27 3.36
CA SER A 14 -12.85 6.70 3.19
C SER A 14 -11.67 7.42 2.54
N GLY A 15 -11.90 8.57 1.88
CA GLY A 15 -10.83 9.29 1.19
C GLY A 15 -10.62 8.94 -0.28
N LEU A 16 -11.41 8.01 -0.83
CA LEU A 16 -11.59 7.81 -2.26
C LEU A 16 -12.97 8.36 -2.69
N SER A 17 -13.27 8.40 -3.98
CA SER A 17 -14.49 9.04 -4.49
C SER A 17 -15.61 8.05 -4.84
N GLU A 18 -15.58 6.81 -4.35
CA GLU A 18 -16.58 5.77 -4.70
C GLU A 18 -18.01 6.21 -4.41
N TYR A 19 -18.22 6.95 -3.33
CA TYR A 19 -19.52 7.51 -2.93
C TYR A 19 -19.57 9.04 -3.08
N GLY A 20 -18.71 9.60 -3.93
CA GLY A 20 -18.64 11.03 -4.23
C GLY A 20 -17.81 11.87 -3.25
N GLU A 21 -17.89 13.19 -3.39
CA GLU A 21 -17.04 14.16 -2.71
C GLU A 21 -17.13 14.11 -1.18
N ASN A 22 -18.32 13.82 -0.62
CA ASN A 22 -18.48 13.70 0.82
C ASN A 22 -17.71 12.53 1.41
N TRP A 23 -17.59 11.42 0.66
CA TRP A 23 -16.79 10.26 1.05
C TRP A 23 -15.30 10.55 0.97
N HIS A 24 -14.88 11.30 -0.05
CA HIS A 24 -13.50 11.78 -0.18
C HIS A 24 -13.13 12.70 0.98
N LYS A 25 -13.93 13.74 1.24
CA LYS A 25 -13.74 14.64 2.41
C LYS A 25 -13.81 13.93 3.75
N GLY A 26 -14.50 12.79 3.82
CA GLY A 26 -14.57 11.93 5.00
C GLY A 26 -13.23 11.28 5.38
N GLY A 27 -12.25 11.28 4.47
CA GLY A 27 -10.91 10.70 4.68
C GLY A 27 -9.76 11.64 4.32
N MET A 28 -9.99 12.95 4.32
CA MET A 28 -8.96 13.98 4.07
C MET A 28 -8.58 14.72 5.36
N ARG A 29 -7.40 15.35 5.36
CA ARG A 29 -6.97 16.30 6.40
C ARG A 29 -7.18 15.78 7.83
N GLU A 30 -7.93 16.49 8.68
CA GLU A 30 -8.17 16.12 10.07
C GLU A 30 -8.92 14.79 10.23
N LYS A 31 -9.60 14.34 9.17
CA LYS A 31 -10.31 13.05 9.10
C LYS A 31 -9.48 11.94 8.47
N LYS A 32 -8.19 12.17 8.19
CA LYS A 32 -7.33 11.17 7.55
C LYS A 32 -7.23 9.86 8.35
N GLN A 33 -7.39 9.93 9.67
CA GLN A 33 -7.40 8.74 10.53
C GLN A 33 -8.52 7.75 10.16
N ASN A 34 -9.68 8.23 9.68
CA ASN A 34 -10.79 7.36 9.25
C ASN A 34 -10.35 6.38 8.15
N VAL A 35 -9.44 6.80 7.27
CA VAL A 35 -8.91 5.95 6.19
C VAL A 35 -8.16 4.75 6.75
N PHE A 36 -7.37 4.97 7.81
CA PHE A 36 -6.62 3.90 8.47
C PHE A 36 -7.56 3.02 9.30
N ASP A 37 -8.52 3.63 10.02
CA ASP A 37 -9.51 2.91 10.82
C ASP A 37 -10.39 2.00 9.96
N ASP A 38 -10.83 2.46 8.80
CA ASP A 38 -11.59 1.68 7.82
C ASP A 38 -10.78 0.46 7.33
N PHE A 39 -9.50 0.67 7.03
CA PHE A 39 -8.62 -0.38 6.53
C PHE A 39 -8.26 -1.42 7.60
N ILE A 40 -8.05 -0.97 8.84
CA ILE A 40 -7.88 -1.82 10.01
C ILE A 40 -9.16 -2.63 10.26
N SER A 41 -10.33 -1.99 10.20
CA SER A 41 -11.63 -2.65 10.39
C SER A 41 -11.87 -3.73 9.34
N ALA A 42 -11.47 -3.49 8.09
CA ALA A 42 -11.53 -4.51 7.04
C ALA A 42 -10.64 -5.72 7.34
N ALA A 43 -9.42 -5.49 7.86
CA ALA A 43 -8.53 -6.56 8.29
C ALA A 43 -9.13 -7.38 9.45
N GLU A 44 -9.68 -6.70 10.46
CA GLU A 44 -10.34 -7.35 11.60
C GLU A 44 -11.56 -8.16 11.16
N PHE A 45 -12.35 -7.64 10.21
CA PHE A 45 -13.48 -8.37 9.64
C PHE A 45 -13.04 -9.68 8.99
N LEU A 46 -11.96 -9.67 8.20
CA LEU A 46 -11.43 -10.88 7.55
C LEU A 46 -10.94 -11.91 8.57
N VAL A 47 -10.28 -11.46 9.63
CA VAL A 47 -9.80 -12.33 10.72
C VAL A 47 -10.99 -12.91 11.50
N LYS A 48 -11.94 -12.06 11.91
CA LYS A 48 -13.15 -12.48 12.66
C LYS A 48 -14.04 -13.43 11.86
N GLY A 49 -14.13 -13.21 10.54
CA GLY A 49 -14.85 -14.08 9.62
C GLY A 49 -14.14 -15.40 9.30
N ASN A 50 -12.97 -15.67 9.89
CA ASN A 50 -12.14 -16.84 9.63
C ASN A 50 -11.71 -17.00 8.15
N TYR A 51 -11.67 -15.91 7.38
CA TYR A 51 -11.12 -15.91 6.02
C TYR A 51 -9.59 -16.02 6.04
N THR A 52 -8.97 -15.47 7.08
CA THR A 52 -7.52 -15.50 7.29
C THR A 52 -7.19 -15.41 8.79
N SER A 53 -5.91 -15.34 9.11
CA SER A 53 -5.41 -15.04 10.45
C SER A 53 -4.34 -13.94 10.34
N PRO A 54 -4.04 -13.20 11.42
CA PRO A 54 -3.03 -12.14 11.36
C PRO A 54 -1.70 -12.60 10.75
N LYS A 55 -1.22 -13.79 11.14
CA LYS A 55 0.02 -14.39 10.61
C LYS A 55 0.02 -14.68 9.11
N LYS A 56 -1.15 -14.73 8.47
CA LYS A 56 -1.35 -15.01 7.04
C LYS A 56 -1.87 -13.80 6.27
N LEU A 57 -2.16 -12.70 6.95
CA LEU A 57 -2.68 -11.49 6.31
C LEU A 57 -1.52 -10.60 5.86
N ALA A 58 -1.47 -10.32 4.56
CA ALA A 58 -0.58 -9.32 3.99
C ALA A 58 -1.37 -8.07 3.63
N ILE A 59 -0.77 -6.90 3.88
CA ILE A 59 -1.27 -5.63 3.35
C ILE A 59 -0.29 -5.06 2.34
N PHE A 60 -0.87 -4.49 1.28
CA PHE A 60 -0.13 -3.93 0.16
C PHE A 60 -0.68 -2.55 -0.19
N GLY A 61 0.21 -1.60 -0.42
CA GLY A 61 -0.19 -0.28 -0.85
C GLY A 61 0.89 0.48 -1.59
N ALA A 62 0.46 1.34 -2.52
CA ALA A 62 1.33 2.17 -3.34
C ALA A 62 0.91 3.64 -3.29
N SER A 63 1.87 4.55 -3.35
CA SER A 63 1.63 5.98 -3.22
C SER A 63 0.97 6.38 -1.89
N ASN A 64 -0.21 7.02 -1.90
CA ASN A 64 -1.01 7.19 -0.69
C ASN A 64 -1.37 5.84 -0.02
N GLY A 65 -1.50 4.75 -0.80
CA GLY A 65 -1.63 3.41 -0.25
C GLY A 65 -0.38 2.95 0.51
N GLY A 66 0.78 3.45 0.13
CA GLY A 66 2.03 3.22 0.86
C GLY A 66 2.06 3.91 2.22
N LEU A 67 1.50 5.13 2.31
CA LEU A 67 1.20 5.81 3.57
C LEU A 67 0.21 4.98 4.41
N LEU A 68 -0.89 4.52 3.79
CA LEU A 68 -1.92 3.69 4.43
C LEU A 68 -1.33 2.45 5.10
N VAL A 69 -0.58 1.63 4.36
CA VAL A 69 -0.05 0.39 4.93
C VAL A 69 1.03 0.63 5.99
N ALA A 70 1.83 1.69 5.85
CA ALA A 70 2.81 2.05 6.85
C ALA A 70 2.14 2.52 8.15
N ALA A 71 1.16 3.43 8.06
CA ALA A 71 0.39 3.89 9.21
C ALA A 71 -0.37 2.74 9.90
N CYS A 72 -0.99 1.84 9.14
CA CYS A 72 -1.69 0.69 9.70
C CYS A 72 -0.73 -0.29 10.38
N ALA A 73 0.44 -0.57 9.79
CA ALA A 73 1.47 -1.39 10.41
C ALA A 73 2.00 -0.76 11.72
N GLN A 74 2.04 0.56 11.79
CA GLN A 74 2.39 1.32 12.99
C GLN A 74 1.35 1.18 14.11
N GLN A 75 0.08 1.31 13.74
CA GLN A 75 -1.04 1.40 14.67
C GLN A 75 -1.45 0.00 15.16
N ARG A 76 -1.44 -0.99 14.26
CA ARG A 76 -1.87 -2.37 14.51
C ARG A 76 -0.88 -3.40 13.93
N PRO A 77 0.38 -3.42 14.41
CA PRO A 77 1.38 -4.40 13.95
C PRO A 77 0.97 -5.85 14.25
N ASP A 78 0.06 -6.06 15.19
CA ASP A 78 -0.50 -7.36 15.58
C ASP A 78 -1.42 -7.98 14.52
N LEU A 79 -1.99 -7.19 13.62
CA LEU A 79 -2.98 -7.65 12.63
C LEU A 79 -2.38 -8.23 11.35
N TYR A 80 -1.08 -8.04 11.11
CA TYR A 80 -0.48 -8.33 9.81
C TYR A 80 0.74 -9.25 9.95
N GLY A 81 0.85 -10.22 9.05
CA GLY A 81 2.01 -11.10 8.92
C GLY A 81 3.05 -10.49 7.98
N ALA A 82 2.60 -9.74 6.98
CA ALA A 82 3.45 -9.03 6.03
C ALA A 82 2.89 -7.66 5.63
N VAL A 83 3.80 -6.73 5.38
CA VAL A 83 3.52 -5.36 4.92
C VAL A 83 4.39 -5.08 3.71
N ILE A 84 3.75 -4.72 2.60
CA ILE A 84 4.46 -4.31 1.39
C ILE A 84 4.06 -2.89 1.03
N GLY A 85 4.95 -1.95 1.31
CA GLY A 85 4.88 -0.60 0.76
C GLY A 85 5.57 -0.61 -0.59
N SER A 86 4.80 -0.50 -1.65
CA SER A 86 5.27 -0.83 -2.99
C SER A 86 5.12 0.31 -3.99
N VAL A 87 5.91 0.17 -5.04
CA VAL A 87 5.86 0.93 -6.27
C VAL A 87 5.09 0.18 -7.36
N GLY A 88 3.78 0.03 -7.22
CA GLY A 88 2.96 -0.43 -8.35
C GLY A 88 1.54 -0.82 -7.98
N SER A 89 0.62 -0.67 -8.93
CA SER A 89 -0.68 -1.32 -8.89
C SER A 89 -0.54 -2.72 -9.50
N ILE A 90 -1.40 -3.66 -9.09
CA ILE A 90 -1.56 -4.99 -9.72
C ILE A 90 -2.06 -4.88 -11.18
N SER A 91 -2.34 -3.68 -11.68
CA SER A 91 -2.65 -3.44 -13.09
C SER A 91 -1.38 -3.20 -13.89
N PHE A 92 -1.14 -4.07 -14.88
CA PHE A 92 -0.03 -4.07 -15.87
C PHE A 92 0.16 -2.77 -16.68
N ILE A 93 -0.60 -1.72 -16.37
CA ILE A 93 -0.63 -0.44 -17.08
C ILE A 93 -0.83 0.64 -16.01
N ASN A 94 0.15 1.53 -15.88
CA ASN A 94 0.25 2.63 -14.89
C ASN A 94 0.87 2.28 -13.53
N SER A 95 2.15 1.91 -13.57
CA SER A 95 3.07 2.01 -12.44
C SER A 95 3.15 3.47 -11.98
N ARG A 96 2.36 3.83 -10.97
CA ARG A 96 2.51 5.08 -10.21
C ARG A 96 3.10 4.73 -8.86
N LEU A 97 4.10 5.48 -8.45
CA LEU A 97 5.11 4.99 -7.54
C LEU A 97 5.17 5.80 -6.23
N PHE A 98 5.61 5.14 -5.15
CA PHE A 98 6.18 5.66 -3.90
C PHE A 98 5.30 6.21 -2.78
N SER A 99 5.52 5.65 -1.60
CA SER A 99 4.90 6.00 -0.34
C SER A 99 5.33 7.37 0.21
N VAL A 100 4.38 8.23 0.55
CA VAL A 100 4.65 9.46 1.32
C VAL A 100 4.75 9.06 2.80
N LEU A 101 5.96 9.02 3.35
CA LEU A 101 6.21 8.50 4.72
C LEU A 101 6.65 9.59 5.72
N ASP A 102 7.04 10.76 5.21
CA ASP A 102 7.41 11.92 6.02
C ASP A 102 6.34 12.99 5.77
N MET A 103 5.30 12.96 6.61
CA MET A 103 4.16 13.86 6.44
C MET A 103 4.45 15.26 6.95
N LEU A 104 5.58 15.51 7.64
CA LEU A 104 5.94 16.84 8.10
C LEU A 104 6.72 17.65 7.06
N ARG A 105 7.23 16.98 6.02
CA ARG A 105 8.09 17.62 5.01
C ARG A 105 7.71 17.32 3.57
N PHE A 106 6.66 16.52 3.32
CA PHE A 106 6.28 16.14 1.94
C PHE A 106 6.10 17.36 1.04
N HIS A 107 5.52 18.45 1.55
CA HIS A 107 5.21 19.66 0.79
C HIS A 107 6.44 20.45 0.36
N LYS A 108 7.60 20.20 0.97
CA LYS A 108 8.86 20.89 0.64
C LYS A 108 9.58 20.29 -0.56
N PHE A 109 9.07 19.18 -1.12
CA PHE A 109 9.71 18.47 -2.22
C PHE A 109 8.79 18.37 -3.44
N THR A 110 9.30 18.83 -4.59
CA THR A 110 8.75 18.62 -5.93
C THR A 110 7.23 18.86 -6.04
N ALA A 111 6.45 17.82 -6.33
CA ALA A 111 4.99 17.91 -6.49
C ALA A 111 4.22 17.82 -5.16
N GLY A 112 4.91 17.63 -4.03
CA GLY A 112 4.29 17.45 -2.73
C GLY A 112 3.43 18.64 -2.28
N ALA A 113 3.75 19.86 -2.73
CA ALA A 113 2.94 21.05 -2.45
C ALA A 113 1.48 20.90 -2.93
N TYR A 114 1.23 20.14 -4.02
CA TYR A 114 -0.12 19.90 -4.53
C TYR A 114 -0.96 18.98 -3.64
N TRP A 115 -0.35 18.28 -2.68
CA TRP A 115 -1.06 17.35 -1.79
C TRP A 115 -1.48 18.00 -0.46
N ILE A 116 -1.19 19.29 -0.26
CA ILE A 116 -1.63 20.04 0.93
C ILE A 116 -3.16 20.03 1.06
N SER A 117 -3.90 20.07 -0.06
CA SER A 117 -5.36 19.98 -0.04
C SER A 117 -5.84 18.65 0.56
N GLU A 118 -5.11 17.57 0.31
CA GLU A 118 -5.42 16.21 0.77
C GLU A 118 -4.98 15.96 2.21
N TYR A 119 -3.76 16.37 2.57
CA TYR A 119 -3.13 16.02 3.84
C TYR A 119 -3.07 17.14 4.86
N GLY A 120 -3.32 18.39 4.50
CA GLY A 120 -3.01 19.56 5.34
C GLY A 120 -1.61 20.13 5.08
N ASN A 121 -1.36 21.32 5.62
CA ASN A 121 -0.08 22.02 5.54
C ASN A 121 0.71 21.82 6.84
N PRO A 122 1.84 21.10 6.85
CA PRO A 122 2.64 20.91 8.06
C PRO A 122 3.25 22.18 8.65
N ASP A 123 3.34 23.26 7.88
CA ASP A 123 3.80 24.56 8.37
C ASP A 123 2.67 25.37 9.07
N ASP A 124 1.43 24.89 9.01
CA ASP A 124 0.28 25.45 9.74
C ASP A 124 0.09 24.70 11.07
N ALA A 125 -0.03 25.45 12.17
CA ALA A 125 -0.16 24.90 13.51
C ALA A 125 -1.44 24.09 13.71
N ASP A 126 -2.54 24.48 13.06
CA ASP A 126 -3.83 23.80 13.16
C ASP A 126 -3.77 22.43 12.46
N ASP A 127 -3.03 22.36 11.35
CA ASP A 127 -2.87 21.12 10.58
C ASP A 127 -1.82 20.18 11.16
N PHE A 128 -0.72 20.74 11.69
CA PHE A 128 0.39 19.96 12.25
C PHE A 128 -0.07 18.91 13.25
N GLY A 129 -1.03 19.28 14.13
CA GLY A 129 -1.50 18.41 15.20
C GLY A 129 -2.08 17.09 14.73
N PHE A 130 -2.85 17.07 13.64
CA PHE A 130 -3.39 15.81 13.10
C PHE A 130 -2.40 15.11 12.16
N ILE A 131 -1.58 15.85 11.41
CA ILE A 131 -0.56 15.29 10.52
C ILE A 131 0.48 14.51 11.32
N TYR A 132 0.93 15.06 12.44
CA TYR A 132 1.94 14.45 13.29
C TYR A 132 1.49 13.09 13.82
N LYS A 133 0.20 12.94 14.18
CA LYS A 133 -0.36 11.70 14.77
C LYS A 133 -0.26 10.48 13.87
N TYR A 134 -0.32 10.65 12.55
CA TYR A 134 -0.28 9.52 11.61
C TYR A 134 0.98 9.45 10.77
N SER A 135 1.86 10.47 10.81
CA SER A 135 3.08 10.48 10.00
C SER A 135 3.93 9.22 10.26
N PRO A 136 4.12 8.32 9.26
CA PRO A 136 4.76 7.04 9.50
C PRO A 136 6.18 7.18 10.07
N LEU A 137 7.00 8.05 9.49
CA LEU A 137 8.37 8.30 9.94
C LEU A 137 8.46 8.70 11.42
N HIS A 138 7.52 9.51 11.91
CA HIS A 138 7.58 10.12 13.25
C HIS A 138 6.89 9.27 14.32
N ASN A 139 6.17 8.22 13.92
CA ASN A 139 5.47 7.32 14.84
C ASN A 139 6.12 5.93 14.90
N ILE A 140 7.39 5.79 14.44
CA ILE A 140 8.17 4.55 14.57
C ILE A 140 8.47 4.28 16.03
N ARG A 141 7.95 3.15 16.52
CA ARG A 141 8.12 2.62 17.86
C ARG A 141 8.11 1.11 17.79
N TYR A 142 8.89 0.45 18.64
CA TYR A 142 8.77 -1.00 18.77
C TYR A 142 7.41 -1.35 19.39
N PRO A 143 6.69 -2.38 18.90
CA PRO A 143 5.39 -2.73 19.44
C PRO A 143 5.49 -3.25 20.88
N GLU A 144 4.53 -2.88 21.71
CA GLU A 144 4.48 -3.33 23.11
C GLU A 144 4.35 -4.85 23.23
N ALA A 145 3.63 -5.46 22.30
CA ALA A 145 3.44 -6.90 22.20
C ALA A 145 3.83 -7.41 20.79
N GLY A 146 4.46 -8.58 20.75
CA GLY A 146 4.88 -9.22 19.51
C GLY A 146 6.18 -8.63 18.94
N GLN A 147 6.17 -8.40 17.63
CA GLN A 147 7.29 -7.89 16.85
C GLN A 147 6.75 -7.13 15.63
N TRP A 148 7.60 -6.36 14.96
CA TRP A 148 7.20 -5.68 13.73
C TRP A 148 6.86 -6.71 12.63
N PRO A 149 5.79 -6.51 11.83
CA PRO A 149 5.45 -7.42 10.74
C PRO A 149 6.55 -7.47 9.68
N SER A 150 6.63 -8.59 8.94
CA SER A 150 7.60 -8.75 7.85
C SER A 150 7.38 -7.64 6.83
N THR A 151 8.37 -6.77 6.63
CA THR A 151 8.18 -5.53 5.88
C THR A 151 9.08 -5.51 4.65
N LEU A 152 8.50 -5.23 3.48
CA LEU A 152 9.24 -4.93 2.26
C LEU A 152 8.81 -3.56 1.73
N MET A 153 9.73 -2.60 1.74
CA MET A 153 9.50 -1.27 1.17
C MET A 153 10.31 -1.10 -0.11
N LEU A 154 9.65 -0.64 -1.18
CA LEU A 154 10.27 -0.46 -2.48
C LEU A 154 10.31 1.03 -2.88
N THR A 155 11.44 1.48 -3.41
CA THR A 155 11.63 2.82 -3.98
C THR A 155 12.58 2.78 -5.18
N SER A 156 12.91 3.91 -5.78
CA SER A 156 13.86 4.05 -6.88
C SER A 156 14.75 5.25 -6.68
N ASP A 157 15.91 5.30 -7.33
CA ASP A 157 16.92 6.33 -7.10
C ASP A 157 16.66 7.67 -7.82
N HIS A 158 15.86 7.68 -8.89
CA HIS A 158 15.57 8.88 -9.68
C HIS A 158 14.08 9.27 -9.65
N ASP A 159 13.38 9.07 -8.53
CA ASP A 159 12.04 9.61 -8.42
C ASP A 159 12.00 11.10 -8.12
N ASP A 160 11.33 11.84 -8.99
CA ASP A 160 11.11 13.27 -8.88
C ASP A 160 9.69 13.65 -8.40
N ARG A 161 8.76 12.71 -8.22
CA ARG A 161 7.41 13.06 -7.71
C ARG A 161 7.25 12.85 -6.21
N VAL A 162 7.75 11.75 -5.66
CA VAL A 162 7.83 11.43 -4.22
C VAL A 162 9.28 11.05 -3.93
N VAL A 163 10.04 12.05 -3.49
CA VAL A 163 11.48 11.90 -3.34
C VAL A 163 11.88 10.65 -2.53
N PRO A 164 12.92 9.89 -2.94
CA PRO A 164 13.28 8.62 -2.29
C PRO A 164 13.64 8.78 -0.81
N SER A 165 13.99 10.00 -0.40
CA SER A 165 14.26 10.36 1.00
C SER A 165 13.13 9.96 1.96
N HIS A 166 11.86 9.93 1.51
CA HIS A 166 10.75 9.40 2.32
C HIS A 166 11.01 7.96 2.75
N THR A 167 11.32 7.09 1.78
CA THR A 167 11.58 5.67 2.03
C THR A 167 12.90 5.47 2.75
N LEU A 168 13.95 6.21 2.39
CA LEU A 168 15.27 6.07 3.00
C LEU A 168 15.28 6.51 4.47
N LYS A 169 14.63 7.62 4.82
CA LYS A 169 14.52 8.07 6.22
C LYS A 169 13.68 7.09 7.04
N TYR A 170 12.56 6.63 6.49
CA TYR A 170 11.73 5.61 7.13
C TYR A 170 12.51 4.32 7.34
N ALA A 171 13.30 3.91 6.34
CA ALA A 171 14.14 2.71 6.40
C ALA A 171 15.17 2.77 7.51
N ALA A 172 15.94 3.85 7.55
CA ALA A 172 16.95 4.05 8.58
C ALA A 172 16.33 4.06 9.98
N THR A 173 15.21 4.77 10.15
CA THR A 173 14.53 4.90 11.45
C THR A 173 13.91 3.58 11.91
N LEU A 174 13.24 2.85 11.00
CA LEU A 174 12.65 1.55 11.31
C LEU A 174 13.73 0.52 11.63
N TYR A 175 14.77 0.45 10.81
CA TYR A 175 15.90 -0.44 11.06
C TYR A 175 16.56 -0.14 12.42
N GLU A 176 16.82 1.12 12.74
CA GLU A 176 17.40 1.50 14.03
C GLU A 176 16.53 1.09 15.20
N THR A 177 15.20 1.23 15.07
CA THR A 177 14.23 0.91 16.11
C THR A 177 14.16 -0.59 16.40
N VAL A 178 14.38 -1.44 15.39
CA VAL A 178 14.12 -2.88 15.48
C VAL A 178 15.38 -3.76 15.52
N LYS A 179 16.54 -3.28 15.02
CA LYS A 179 17.73 -4.09 14.74
C LYS A 179 18.27 -4.90 15.92
N ASN A 180 18.11 -4.38 17.14
CA ASN A 180 18.65 -5.00 18.36
C ASN A 180 17.56 -5.60 19.26
N HIS A 181 16.30 -5.61 18.82
CA HIS A 181 15.23 -6.11 19.66
C HIS A 181 15.18 -7.66 19.60
N PRO A 182 15.29 -8.38 20.73
CA PRO A 182 15.46 -9.84 20.74
C PRO A 182 14.25 -10.60 20.18
N LYS A 183 13.06 -9.99 20.19
CA LYS A 183 11.84 -10.59 19.61
C LYS A 183 11.70 -10.34 18.10
N GLN A 184 12.53 -9.48 17.50
CA GLN A 184 12.43 -9.17 16.08
C GLN A 184 13.11 -10.25 15.25
N THR A 185 12.31 -11.15 14.70
CA THR A 185 12.75 -12.21 13.78
C THR A 185 12.24 -11.98 12.35
N ASN A 186 11.14 -11.25 12.21
CA ASN A 186 10.56 -10.93 10.92
C ASN A 186 11.51 -10.01 10.13
N PRO A 187 11.76 -10.31 8.84
CA PRO A 187 12.65 -9.52 8.01
C PRO A 187 12.05 -8.15 7.70
N ILE A 188 12.90 -7.12 7.70
CA ILE A 188 12.56 -5.76 7.29
C ILE A 188 13.56 -5.38 6.18
N LEU A 189 13.06 -5.32 4.96
CA LEU A 189 13.85 -5.18 3.74
C LEU A 189 13.45 -3.92 2.98
N PHE A 190 14.45 -3.31 2.35
CA PHE A 190 14.29 -2.13 1.51
C PHE A 190 14.92 -2.40 0.15
N ARG A 191 14.12 -2.32 -0.92
CA ARG A 191 14.61 -2.47 -2.31
C ARG A 191 14.63 -1.10 -2.98
N ILE A 192 15.81 -0.71 -3.46
CA ILE A 192 16.00 0.52 -4.23
C ILE A 192 16.28 0.13 -5.68
N GLU A 193 15.33 0.44 -6.57
CA GLU A 193 15.49 0.22 -7.99
C GLU A 193 16.39 1.30 -8.60
N LYS A 194 17.55 0.88 -9.13
CA LYS A 194 18.50 1.80 -9.79
C LYS A 194 18.04 2.16 -11.19
N LYS A 195 18.33 3.38 -11.66
CA LYS A 195 17.96 3.85 -13.00
C LYS A 195 16.45 3.69 -13.27
N ALA A 196 15.63 4.12 -12.32
CA ALA A 196 14.17 4.16 -12.47
C ALA A 196 13.61 5.41 -11.79
N GLY A 197 12.63 6.06 -12.44
CA GLY A 197 11.82 7.14 -11.87
C GLY A 197 10.42 6.65 -11.48
N HIS A 198 9.42 7.53 -11.56
CA HIS A 198 8.02 7.31 -11.10
C HIS A 198 7.15 6.28 -11.81
N GLY A 199 7.76 5.29 -12.45
CA GLY A 199 7.13 4.08 -12.96
C GLY A 199 6.53 4.20 -14.35
N ALA A 200 6.15 5.40 -14.78
CA ALA A 200 5.88 5.66 -16.18
C ALA A 200 7.14 5.37 -17.01
N GLY A 201 7.02 4.53 -18.03
CA GLY A 201 8.14 4.12 -18.88
C GLY A 201 9.09 3.08 -18.27
N LYS A 202 8.76 2.47 -17.12
CA LYS A 202 9.56 1.37 -16.55
C LYS A 202 9.56 0.18 -17.52
N PRO A 203 10.73 -0.36 -17.93
CA PRO A 203 10.81 -1.53 -18.81
C PRO A 203 10.04 -2.72 -18.22
N MET A 204 9.33 -3.46 -19.07
CA MET A 204 8.48 -4.59 -18.63
C MET A 204 9.25 -5.61 -17.78
N GLY A 205 10.51 -5.91 -18.14
CA GLY A 205 11.35 -6.81 -17.34
C GLY A 205 11.55 -6.35 -15.90
N LYS A 206 11.66 -5.03 -15.66
CA LYS A 206 11.75 -4.48 -14.30
C LYS A 206 10.42 -4.60 -13.55
N VAL A 207 9.29 -4.44 -14.23
CA VAL A 207 7.95 -4.63 -13.65
C VAL A 207 7.74 -6.10 -13.22
N ILE A 208 8.17 -7.04 -14.07
CA ILE A 208 8.12 -8.47 -13.76
C ILE A 208 9.01 -8.78 -12.56
N ASN A 209 10.28 -8.36 -12.57
CA ASN A 209 11.20 -8.57 -11.44
C ASN A 209 10.70 -7.95 -10.13
N GLU A 210 10.00 -6.82 -10.20
CA GLU A 210 9.36 -6.22 -9.03
C GLU A 210 8.21 -7.06 -8.49
N SER A 211 7.41 -7.65 -9.37
CA SER A 211 6.32 -8.53 -8.98
C SER A 211 6.86 -9.84 -8.40
N VAL A 212 7.88 -10.44 -9.03
CA VAL A 212 8.54 -11.66 -8.56
C VAL A 212 9.07 -11.45 -7.14
N ASP A 213 9.85 -10.40 -6.88
CA ASP A 213 10.39 -10.16 -5.53
C ASP A 213 9.31 -10.00 -4.47
N LYS A 214 8.20 -9.31 -4.79
CA LYS A 214 7.07 -9.15 -3.84
C LYS A 214 6.45 -10.49 -3.50
N TYR A 215 6.13 -11.31 -4.50
CA TYR A 215 5.49 -12.61 -4.27
C TYR A 215 6.46 -13.62 -3.64
N SER A 216 7.73 -13.61 -4.02
CA SER A 216 8.77 -14.41 -3.35
C SER A 216 8.92 -14.02 -1.89
N PHE A 217 8.91 -12.72 -1.58
CA PHE A 217 8.92 -12.25 -0.20
C PHE A 217 7.71 -12.75 0.58
N LEU A 218 6.49 -12.57 0.05
CA LEU A 218 5.26 -13.07 0.68
C LEU A 218 5.30 -14.59 0.90
N GLN A 219 5.73 -15.33 -0.12
CA GLN A 219 5.86 -16.78 -0.04
C GLN A 219 6.78 -17.20 1.10
N MET A 220 7.94 -16.56 1.21
CA MET A 220 8.93 -16.84 2.26
C MET A 220 8.42 -16.49 3.66
N VAL A 221 7.82 -15.30 3.84
CA VAL A 221 7.48 -14.81 5.20
C VAL A 221 6.13 -15.33 5.71
N LEU A 222 5.22 -15.72 4.80
CA LEU A 222 3.91 -16.27 5.15
C LEU A 222 3.85 -17.79 5.00
N ASN A 223 4.95 -18.45 4.61
CA ASN A 223 5.02 -19.89 4.33
C ASN A 223 3.95 -20.34 3.32
N MET A 224 3.79 -19.60 2.22
CA MET A 224 2.83 -19.96 1.18
C MET A 224 3.32 -21.20 0.43
N GLN A 225 2.40 -22.13 0.17
CA GLN A 225 2.69 -23.32 -0.62
C GLN A 225 2.41 -23.04 -2.09
N TRP A 226 3.36 -23.39 -2.95
CA TRP A 226 3.17 -23.32 -4.39
C TRP A 226 2.51 -24.61 -4.89
N ASN A 227 1.30 -24.50 -5.43
CA ASN A 227 0.60 -25.61 -6.04
C ASN A 227 0.80 -25.57 -7.56
N SER A 228 1.77 -26.33 -8.07
CA SER A 228 1.91 -26.59 -9.51
C SER A 228 1.16 -27.87 -9.87
N SER A 229 -0.17 -27.80 -9.96
CA SER A 229 -0.89 -28.87 -10.66
C SER A 229 -0.89 -28.55 -12.16
N GLU A 230 -0.48 -29.50 -12.99
CA GLU A 230 -0.51 -29.36 -14.45
C GLU A 230 -1.96 -29.18 -14.98
N GLU A 231 -2.94 -29.64 -14.19
CA GLU A 231 -4.37 -29.47 -14.45
C GLU A 231 -4.84 -28.02 -14.28
N ASP A 232 -4.31 -27.27 -13.31
CA ASP A 232 -4.68 -25.86 -13.11
C ASP A 232 -4.14 -24.95 -14.22
N TYR A 233 -2.95 -25.25 -14.76
CA TYR A 233 -2.42 -24.54 -15.92
C TYR A 233 -3.30 -24.75 -17.17
N LYS A 234 -3.77 -25.99 -17.39
CA LYS A 234 -4.68 -26.34 -18.48
C LYS A 234 -6.08 -25.73 -18.28
N ARG A 235 -6.60 -25.70 -17.04
CA ARG A 235 -7.87 -25.01 -16.69
C ARG A 235 -7.80 -23.51 -16.95
N HIS A 236 -6.74 -22.83 -16.53
CA HIS A 236 -6.63 -21.37 -16.69
C HIS A 236 -6.44 -20.96 -18.15
N MET A 237 -5.68 -21.74 -18.94
CA MET A 237 -5.54 -21.52 -20.38
C MET A 237 -6.85 -21.80 -21.14
N MET A 238 -7.58 -22.86 -20.78
CA MET A 238 -8.86 -23.20 -21.43
C MET A 238 -10.05 -22.33 -20.97
N ASN A 239 -10.05 -21.79 -19.75
CA ASN A 239 -11.08 -20.85 -19.30
C ASN A 239 -10.83 -19.41 -19.77
N SER A 240 -9.66 -19.09 -20.32
CA SER A 240 -9.40 -17.78 -20.94
C SER A 240 -10.15 -17.58 -22.27
N THR A 241 -10.71 -18.66 -22.84
CA THR A 241 -11.58 -18.64 -24.02
C THR A 241 -13.06 -18.84 -23.67
N SER A 242 -13.42 -19.08 -22.41
CA SER A 242 -14.80 -19.24 -21.96
C SER A 242 -14.98 -18.82 -20.50
N GLY A 243 -15.73 -17.74 -20.26
CA GLY A 243 -16.53 -17.50 -19.05
C GLY A 243 -15.90 -17.76 -17.68
N VAL A 244 -15.57 -16.67 -16.99
CA VAL A 244 -15.07 -16.56 -15.60
C VAL A 244 -15.71 -17.53 -14.57
N GLU A 245 -14.91 -18.42 -13.99
CA GLU A 245 -15.04 -18.89 -12.59
C GLU A 245 -13.66 -19.34 -12.05
N SER A 246 -13.15 -18.68 -11.01
CA SER A 246 -12.13 -19.23 -10.08
C SER A 246 -11.94 -18.32 -8.85
N SER A 247 -11.64 -18.96 -7.72
CA SER A 247 -11.69 -18.50 -6.34
C SER A 247 -10.27 -18.35 -5.76
N ASP A 248 -9.74 -17.13 -5.75
CA ASP A 248 -8.62 -16.71 -4.90
C ASP A 248 -8.83 -15.23 -4.55
N VAL A 249 -8.92 -14.91 -3.27
CA VAL A 249 -9.24 -13.56 -2.78
C VAL A 249 -7.95 -12.82 -2.47
N PHE A 250 -7.59 -11.88 -3.35
CA PHE A 250 -6.60 -10.83 -3.07
C PHE A 250 -7.32 -9.53 -2.68
N VAL A 251 -7.04 -9.02 -1.48
CA VAL A 251 -7.45 -7.66 -1.09
C VAL A 251 -6.45 -6.69 -1.70
N SER A 252 -6.90 -5.88 -2.66
CA SER A 252 -6.09 -4.89 -3.36
C SER A 252 -6.81 -3.54 -3.38
N SER A 253 -6.17 -2.49 -2.86
CA SER A 253 -6.62 -1.11 -3.05
C SER A 253 -6.32 -0.67 -4.49
N ARG A 254 -7.34 -0.67 -5.37
CA ARG A 254 -7.25 -0.09 -6.72
C ARG A 254 -7.61 1.40 -6.66
N VAL A 255 -6.68 2.27 -7.06
CA VAL A 255 -6.94 3.70 -7.30
C VAL A 255 -7.06 3.95 -8.80
N MET A 256 -8.26 4.34 -9.25
CA MET A 256 -8.51 4.98 -10.55
C MET A 256 -8.76 6.47 -10.27
N SER A 257 -7.79 7.32 -10.61
CA SER A 257 -7.97 8.77 -10.66
C SER A 257 -8.58 9.11 -12.01
N SER A 258 -9.87 9.44 -12.06
CA SER A 258 -10.52 10.06 -13.20
C SER A 258 -11.14 11.40 -12.80
N SER A 259 -10.32 12.46 -12.75
CA SER A 259 -10.81 13.84 -12.78
C SER A 259 -9.65 14.81 -13.05
N MET A 260 -9.12 14.80 -14.26
CA MET A 260 -8.38 15.93 -14.86
C MET A 260 -8.06 15.54 -16.30
N LEU A 261 -8.97 15.87 -17.22
CA LEU A 261 -8.78 16.04 -18.67
C LEU A 261 -10.17 16.24 -19.31
N ARG A 262 -10.82 17.37 -18.99
CA ARG A 262 -11.81 18.01 -19.86
C ARG A 262 -11.52 19.51 -19.80
N GLY A 263 -10.42 19.89 -20.44
CA GLY A 263 -10.21 21.25 -20.91
C GLY A 263 -10.36 21.19 -22.42
N ASP A 264 -11.49 21.69 -22.93
CA ASP A 264 -11.67 21.95 -24.35
C ASP A 264 -10.62 22.95 -24.80
N VAL A 265 -9.62 22.49 -25.56
CA VAL A 265 -8.77 23.36 -26.37
C VAL A 265 -9.27 23.25 -27.80
N ARG A 266 -10.13 24.21 -28.19
CA ARG A 266 -10.40 24.46 -29.61
C ARG A 266 -9.23 25.26 -30.17
N ILE A 267 -8.64 24.70 -31.23
CA ILE A 267 -7.64 25.34 -32.06
C ILE A 267 -8.35 26.34 -32.98
N HIS A 268 -7.95 27.61 -32.90
CA HIS A 268 -7.95 28.56 -34.01
C HIS A 268 -6.67 29.37 -33.92
#